data_AF-A0A7S3QAG7-F1
#
_entry.id   AF-A0A7S3QAG7-F1
#
_cell.length_a   1.000
_cell.length_b   1.000
_cell.length_c   1.000
_cell.angle_alpha   90.00
_cell.angle_beta   90.00
_cell.angle_gamma   90.00
#
_symmetry.space_group_name_H-M   'P 1'
#
loop_
_entity.id
_entity.type
_entity.pdbx_description
1 polymer ?
#
loop_
_entity_poly.entity_id
_entity_poly.type
_entity_poly.pdbx_seq_one_letter_code
_entity_poly.pdbx_strand_id
1 'polypeptide(L)'
;DIQYPSPLSFHLFSNGGALQMTACSDTGINLLQVVNLHKRSVPEIICIHYTYRMLLHLEELHLRGKILHIDVKPDNWCIRCDPDIVSEVMLVDYGRAKDLDTISAENGGTSSSQRSLTGSVTAEDLECVAMRENREWCFDVDCYGLCVTAHTLLFGEYMHIEQQHKGNDGSMRGWKLRKPLKRYWQTPLWC
;
A
#
# COMPACT_ATOMS: atom_id res chain seq x y z
N ASP A 1 12.32 2.24 15.64
CA ASP A 1 11.44 1.07 15.48
C ASP A 1 10.16 1.46 14.77
N ILE A 2 9.70 0.61 13.86
CA ILE A 2 8.45 0.76 13.13
C ILE A 2 7.29 0.46 14.09
N GLN A 3 6.25 1.29 14.06
CA GLN A 3 5.12 1.14 14.97
C GLN A 3 3.85 0.81 14.20
N TYR A 4 3.06 -0.08 14.78
CA TYR A 4 1.72 -0.45 14.32
C TYR A 4 0.70 -0.19 15.43
N PRO A 5 -0.59 -0.06 15.09
CA PRO A 5 -1.62 0.06 16.10
C PRO A 5 -1.64 -1.18 17.02
N SER A 6 -1.52 -0.97 18.32
CA SER A 6 -1.65 -2.03 19.32
C SER A 6 -3.11 -2.18 19.73
N PRO A 7 -3.65 -3.42 19.78
CA PRO A 7 -5.00 -3.64 20.28
C PRO A 7 -5.06 -3.36 21.79
N LEU A 8 -6.14 -2.70 22.23
CA LEU A 8 -6.40 -2.37 23.63
C LEU A 8 -7.55 -3.22 24.19
N SER A 9 -8.63 -3.36 23.43
CA SER A 9 -9.77 -4.21 23.80
C SER A 9 -10.58 -4.61 22.56
N PHE A 10 -11.26 -5.74 22.64
CA PHE A 10 -12.23 -6.17 21.64
C PHE A 10 -13.58 -6.44 22.32
N HIS A 11 -14.61 -5.76 21.86
CA HIS A 11 -15.97 -5.86 22.39
C HIS A 11 -16.87 -6.46 21.32
N LEU A 12 -17.45 -7.63 21.59
CA LEU A 12 -18.38 -8.30 20.69
C LEU A 12 -19.83 -8.03 21.13
N PHE A 13 -20.67 -7.64 20.18
CA PHE A 13 -22.09 -7.38 20.34
C PHE A 13 -22.90 -8.32 19.44
N SER A 14 -24.22 -8.39 19.65
CA SER A 14 -25.10 -9.28 18.89
C SER A 14 -25.14 -9.00 17.38
N ASN A 15 -24.77 -7.79 16.96
CA ASN A 15 -24.83 -7.32 15.58
C ASN A 15 -23.51 -6.76 15.05
N GLY A 16 -22.39 -6.95 15.76
CA GLY A 16 -21.10 -6.42 15.34
C GLY A 16 -20.02 -6.52 16.41
N GLY A 17 -18.84 -5.98 16.11
CA GLY A 17 -17.73 -5.89 17.06
C GLY A 17 -17.10 -4.51 17.02
N ALA A 18 -16.51 -4.09 18.14
CA ALA A 18 -15.69 -2.90 18.25
C ALA A 18 -14.29 -3.30 18.71
N LEU A 19 -13.27 -2.93 17.92
CA LEU A 19 -11.87 -3.11 18.27
C LEU A 19 -11.29 -1.75 18.64
N GLN A 20 -10.89 -1.60 19.90
CA GLN A 20 -10.17 -0.42 20.37
C GLN A 20 -8.67 -0.64 20.17
N MET A 21 -7.99 0.32 19.58
CA MET A 21 -6.55 0.27 19.29
C MET A 21 -5.88 1.59 19.67
N THR A 22 -4.56 1.59 19.79
CA THR A 22 -3.78 2.82 19.94
C THR A 22 -3.96 3.70 18.69
N ALA A 23 -4.23 4.99 18.90
CA ALA A 23 -4.28 5.96 17.82
C ALA A 23 -2.87 6.26 17.28
N CYS A 24 -2.77 6.49 15.97
CA CYS A 24 -1.53 6.95 15.33
C CYS A 24 -1.11 8.35 15.83
N SER A 25 -2.09 9.25 15.92
CA SER A 25 -1.95 10.62 16.42
C SER A 25 -3.33 11.17 16.82
N ASP A 26 -3.34 12.26 17.60
CA ASP A 26 -4.57 12.94 18.00
C ASP A 26 -5.30 13.64 16.85
N THR A 27 -4.58 13.90 15.75
CA THR A 27 -5.13 14.62 14.59
C THR A 27 -5.78 13.68 13.57
N GLY A 28 -5.36 12.41 13.54
CA GLY A 28 -5.80 11.43 12.53
C GLY A 28 -5.41 11.80 11.10
N ILE A 29 -4.46 12.73 10.91
CA ILE A 29 -4.10 13.21 9.58
C ILE A 29 -3.47 12.08 8.77
N ASN A 30 -3.88 11.91 7.51
CA ASN A 30 -3.31 10.89 6.61
C ASN A 30 -2.60 11.49 5.38
N LEU A 31 -1.90 10.64 4.63
CA LEU A 31 -1.16 11.07 3.44
C LEU A 31 -2.07 11.65 2.35
N LEU A 32 -3.32 11.18 2.20
CA LEU A 32 -4.27 11.79 1.27
C LEU A 32 -4.57 13.24 1.65
N GLN A 33 -4.75 13.52 2.94
CA GLN A 33 -4.98 14.88 3.42
C GLN A 33 -3.76 15.78 3.18
N VAL A 34 -2.52 15.27 3.29
CA VAL A 34 -1.32 16.03 2.91
C VAL A 34 -1.36 16.45 1.44
N VAL A 35 -1.77 15.54 0.55
CA VAL A 35 -1.93 15.85 -0.87
C VAL A 35 -2.97 16.95 -1.07
N ASN A 36 -4.14 16.80 -0.44
CA ASN A 36 -5.23 17.76 -0.54
C ASN A 36 -4.86 19.15 -0.01
N LEU A 37 -4.07 19.23 1.06
CA LEU A 37 -3.59 20.50 1.62
C LEU A 37 -2.62 21.22 0.67
N HIS A 38 -1.81 20.49 -0.09
CA HIS A 38 -0.81 21.08 -0.97
C HIS A 38 -1.38 21.66 -2.29
N LYS A 39 -2.65 21.43 -2.63
CA LYS A 39 -3.39 21.94 -3.83
C LYS A 39 -2.71 21.75 -5.22
N ARG A 40 -1.48 21.24 -5.27
CA ARG A 40 -0.66 20.94 -6.45
C ARG A 40 -0.02 19.56 -6.26
N SER A 41 1.31 19.49 -6.20
CA SER A 41 2.09 18.29 -5.90
C SER A 41 2.87 18.50 -4.61
N VAL A 42 2.95 17.46 -3.78
CA VAL A 42 3.82 17.45 -2.60
C VAL A 42 5.28 17.57 -3.06
N PRO A 43 6.15 18.34 -2.37
CA PRO A 43 7.58 18.42 -2.71
C PRO A 43 8.20 17.02 -2.83
N GLU A 44 8.99 16.79 -3.89
CA GLU A 44 9.52 15.44 -4.20
C GLU A 44 10.28 14.83 -3.02
N ILE A 45 11.06 15.62 -2.28
CA ILE A 45 11.80 15.13 -1.11
C ILE A 45 10.90 14.56 -0.01
N ILE A 46 9.70 15.14 0.16
CA ILE A 46 8.70 14.65 1.11
C ILE A 46 8.08 13.36 0.57
N CYS A 47 7.83 13.27 -0.74
CA CYS A 47 7.38 12.04 -1.38
C CYS A 47 8.41 10.91 -1.20
N ILE A 48 9.70 11.18 -1.42
CA ILE A 48 10.79 10.21 -1.21
C ILE A 48 10.82 9.74 0.24
N HIS A 49 10.75 10.68 1.20
CA HIS A 49 10.73 10.35 2.63
C HIS A 49 9.59 9.40 2.98
N TYR A 50 8.35 9.75 2.63
CA TYR A 50 7.20 8.90 2.96
C TYR A 50 7.23 7.57 2.21
N THR A 51 7.65 7.53 0.93
CA THR A 51 7.83 6.27 0.21
C THR A 51 8.85 5.37 0.91
N TYR A 52 9.99 5.91 1.33
CA TYR A 52 10.98 5.17 2.11
C TYR A 52 10.39 4.63 3.41
N ARG A 53 9.63 5.45 4.16
CA ARG A 53 8.96 4.99 5.39
C ARG A 53 7.96 3.88 5.11
N MET A 54 7.14 3.99 4.06
CA MET A 54 6.17 2.97 3.68
C MET A 54 6.85 1.65 3.30
N LEU A 55 7.96 1.70 2.57
CA LEU A 55 8.74 0.51 2.20
C LEU A 55 9.22 -0.26 3.44
N LEU A 56 9.79 0.44 4.41
CA LEU A 56 10.23 -0.15 5.68
C LEU A 56 9.06 -0.80 6.43
N HIS A 57 7.89 -0.14 6.47
CA HIS A 57 6.70 -0.69 7.12
C HIS A 57 6.24 -1.96 6.44
N LEU A 58 6.08 -1.97 5.11
CA LEU A 58 5.63 -3.18 4.42
C LEU A 58 6.64 -4.33 4.56
N GLU A 59 7.94 -4.05 4.52
CA GLU A 59 8.98 -5.06 4.76
C GLU A 59 8.83 -5.70 6.15
N GLU A 60 8.70 -4.91 7.21
CA GLU A 60 8.54 -5.42 8.57
C GLU A 60 7.21 -6.16 8.76
N LEU A 61 6.11 -5.64 8.18
CA LEU A 61 4.79 -6.26 8.23
C LEU A 61 4.79 -7.63 7.55
N HIS A 62 5.42 -7.74 6.38
CA HIS A 62 5.47 -8.97 5.60
C HIS A 62 6.44 -9.99 6.20
N LEU A 63 7.65 -9.56 6.59
CA LEU A 63 8.69 -10.47 7.05
C LEU A 63 8.50 -10.93 8.50
N ARG A 64 8.16 -9.99 9.40
CA ARG A 64 8.04 -10.29 10.84
C ARG A 64 6.59 -10.44 11.26
N GLY A 65 5.73 -9.54 10.80
CA GLY A 65 4.30 -9.61 11.08
C GLY A 65 3.63 -10.81 10.42
N LYS A 66 4.18 -11.28 9.28
CA LYS A 66 3.57 -12.29 8.41
C LYS A 66 2.12 -11.93 8.00
N ILE A 67 1.86 -10.65 7.79
CA ILE A 67 0.55 -10.12 7.43
C ILE A 67 0.61 -9.55 6.03
N LEU A 68 -0.42 -9.81 5.21
CA LEU A 68 -0.70 -9.10 3.98
C LEU A 68 -1.81 -8.07 4.24
N HIS A 69 -1.60 -6.79 3.96
CA HIS A 69 -2.55 -5.74 4.31
C HIS A 69 -3.77 -5.70 3.37
N ILE A 70 -3.56 -5.91 2.07
CA ILE A 70 -4.56 -6.00 0.98
C ILE A 70 -5.27 -4.67 0.65
N ASP A 71 -5.24 -3.68 1.53
CA ASP A 71 -5.84 -2.35 1.30
C ASP A 71 -4.85 -1.19 1.52
N VAL A 72 -3.62 -1.32 1.01
CA VAL A 72 -2.62 -0.23 1.09
C VAL A 72 -3.05 0.90 0.15
N LYS A 73 -3.32 2.08 0.71
CA LYS A 73 -3.74 3.28 -0.03
C LYS A 73 -3.41 4.56 0.77
N PRO A 74 -3.41 5.75 0.14
CA PRO A 74 -3.07 7.02 0.81
C PRO A 74 -3.85 7.30 2.10
N ASP A 75 -5.11 6.89 2.15
CA ASP A 75 -6.02 7.10 3.28
C ASP A 75 -5.60 6.33 4.54
N ASN A 76 -4.96 5.18 4.34
CA ASN A 76 -4.60 4.22 5.40
C ASN A 76 -3.20 4.48 5.97
N TRP A 77 -2.51 5.53 5.50
CA TRP A 77 -1.23 5.98 6.07
C TRP A 77 -1.43 7.22 6.92
N CYS A 78 -1.59 7.03 8.22
CA CYS A 78 -1.72 8.13 9.18
C CYS A 78 -0.35 8.69 9.55
N ILE A 79 -0.25 10.01 9.66
CA ILE A 79 0.95 10.72 10.09
C ILE A 79 1.00 10.75 11.62
N ARG A 80 2.12 10.28 12.15
CA ARG A 80 2.46 10.40 13.56
C ARG A 80 3.05 11.79 13.79
N CYS A 81 2.48 12.51 14.76
CA CYS A 81 3.04 13.77 15.24
C CYS A 81 3.73 13.50 16.57
N ASP A 82 4.99 13.07 16.50
CA ASP A 82 5.84 12.94 17.68
C ASP A 82 6.64 14.26 17.82
N PRO A 83 6.69 14.90 18.99
CA PRO A 83 7.45 16.14 19.20
C PRO A 83 8.92 16.04 18.77
N ASP A 84 9.50 14.85 18.87
CA ASP A 84 10.93 14.61 18.66
C ASP A 84 11.26 13.88 17.34
N ILE A 85 10.25 13.34 16.64
CA ILE A 85 10.46 12.52 15.45
C ILE A 85 9.86 13.17 14.21
N VAL A 86 10.74 13.39 13.23
CA VAL A 86 10.42 13.92 11.91
C VAL A 86 9.40 13.02 11.20
N SER A 87 8.18 13.54 10.99
CA SER A 87 7.18 13.11 10.00
C SER A 87 7.09 11.59 9.78
N GLU A 88 6.77 10.86 10.84
CA GLU A 88 6.55 9.42 10.81
C GLU A 88 5.17 9.06 10.27
N VAL A 89 5.02 7.84 9.75
CA VAL A 89 3.71 7.29 9.36
C VAL A 89 3.41 6.02 10.15
N MET A 90 2.14 5.63 10.17
CA MET A 90 1.64 4.36 10.69
C MET A 90 0.59 3.84 9.71
N LEU A 91 0.72 2.58 9.32
CA LEU A 91 -0.31 1.89 8.53
C LEU A 91 -1.48 1.51 9.43
N VAL A 92 -2.69 1.80 8.99
CA VAL A 92 -3.95 1.52 9.70
C VAL A 92 -4.94 0.80 8.78
N ASP A 93 -6.08 0.40 9.35
CA ASP A 93 -7.17 -0.29 8.65
C ASP A 93 -6.82 -1.71 8.13
N TYR A 94 -6.63 -2.61 9.09
CA TYR A 94 -6.38 -4.03 8.85
C TYR A 94 -7.65 -4.84 8.55
N GLY A 95 -8.79 -4.19 8.23
CA GLY A 95 -10.07 -4.87 8.06
C GLY A 95 -10.10 -5.92 6.93
N ARG A 96 -9.20 -5.79 5.95
CA ARG A 96 -9.02 -6.75 4.85
C ARG A 96 -7.76 -7.59 4.96
N ALA A 97 -6.94 -7.34 5.98
CA ALA A 97 -5.65 -7.97 6.10
C ALA A 97 -5.77 -9.49 6.30
N LYS A 98 -4.78 -10.23 5.80
CA LYS A 98 -4.72 -11.69 5.91
C LYS A 98 -3.39 -12.12 6.51
N ASP A 99 -3.46 -13.14 7.35
CA ASP A 99 -2.28 -13.85 7.85
C ASP A 99 -1.69 -14.73 6.72
N LEU A 100 -0.41 -14.57 6.43
CA LEU A 100 0.30 -15.30 5.38
C LEU A 100 0.43 -16.80 5.67
N ASP A 101 0.53 -17.20 6.94
CA ASP A 101 0.56 -18.60 7.32
C ASP A 101 -0.82 -19.24 7.11
N THR A 102 -1.90 -18.48 7.31
CA THR A 102 -3.27 -18.94 6.98
C THR A 102 -3.43 -19.13 5.46
N ILE A 103 -2.93 -18.18 4.65
CA ILE A 103 -2.94 -18.32 3.18
C ILE A 103 -2.15 -19.56 2.74
N SER A 104 -0.99 -19.83 3.35
CA SER A 104 -0.20 -21.03 3.06
C SER A 104 -0.94 -22.32 3.43
N ALA A 105 -1.63 -22.34 4.57
CA ALA A 105 -2.42 -23.48 5.01
C ALA A 105 -3.59 -23.77 4.06
N GLU A 106 -4.31 -22.74 3.61
CA GLU A 106 -5.42 -22.85 2.65
C GLU A 106 -4.97 -23.41 1.29
N ASN A 107 -3.74 -23.10 0.87
CA ASN A 107 -3.16 -23.57 -0.39
C ASN A 107 -2.52 -24.98 -0.31
N GLY A 108 -2.69 -25.69 0.81
CA GLY A 108 -2.33 -27.09 0.94
C GLY A 108 -0.84 -27.39 1.16
N GLY A 109 -0.05 -26.41 1.64
CA GLY A 109 1.41 -26.54 1.70
C GLY A 109 2.10 -26.10 2.99
N THR A 110 2.87 -27.01 3.57
CA THR A 110 3.86 -26.88 4.66
C THR A 110 5.10 -26.04 4.29
N SER A 111 5.12 -25.41 3.11
CA SER A 111 6.24 -24.61 2.58
C SER A 111 5.78 -23.21 2.22
N SER A 112 6.60 -22.22 2.59
CA SER A 112 6.39 -20.76 2.41
C SER A 112 6.23 -20.28 0.95
N SER A 113 6.30 -21.18 -0.04
CA SER A 113 6.21 -20.91 -1.47
C SER A 113 4.79 -20.96 -2.05
N GLN A 114 3.80 -21.45 -1.30
CA GLN A 114 2.39 -21.49 -1.73
C GLN A 114 1.58 -20.37 -1.06
N ARG A 115 1.92 -19.12 -1.39
CA ARG A 115 1.13 -17.94 -1.00
C ARG A 115 0.54 -17.33 -2.25
N SER A 116 -0.61 -17.86 -2.65
CA SER A 116 -1.34 -17.42 -3.84
C SER A 116 -2.77 -17.05 -3.45
N LEU A 117 -3.21 -15.89 -3.91
CA LEU A 117 -4.59 -15.43 -3.87
C LEU A 117 -5.06 -15.16 -5.29
N THR A 118 -6.36 -15.29 -5.52
CA THR A 118 -7.00 -15.07 -6.82
C THR A 118 -8.24 -14.19 -6.68
N GLY A 119 -8.72 -13.66 -7.80
CA GLY A 119 -9.88 -12.77 -7.84
C GLY A 119 -9.55 -11.32 -7.53
N SER A 120 -10.57 -10.47 -7.64
CA SER A 120 -10.49 -9.05 -7.30
C SER A 120 -11.00 -8.82 -5.89
N VAL A 121 -10.18 -8.15 -5.07
CA VAL A 121 -10.47 -7.86 -3.66
C VAL A 121 -10.41 -6.37 -3.36
N THR A 122 -10.18 -5.53 -4.36
CA THR A 122 -10.06 -4.08 -4.26
C THR A 122 -11.05 -3.40 -5.20
N ALA A 123 -11.21 -2.07 -5.08
CA ALA A 123 -11.89 -1.33 -6.15
C ALA A 123 -11.04 -1.41 -7.43
N GLU A 124 -11.66 -1.34 -8.62
CA GLU A 124 -10.97 -1.52 -9.92
C GLU A 124 -9.68 -0.67 -10.06
N ASP A 125 -9.69 0.56 -9.54
CA ASP A 125 -8.54 1.48 -9.58
C ASP A 125 -7.36 1.06 -8.68
N LEU A 126 -7.58 0.14 -7.75
CA LEU A 126 -6.58 -0.40 -6.81
C LEU A 126 -6.21 -1.86 -7.14
N GLU A 127 -6.69 -2.40 -8.25
CA GLU A 127 -6.28 -3.73 -8.70
C GLU A 127 -4.82 -3.73 -9.17
N CYS A 128 -4.01 -4.61 -8.57
CA CYS A 128 -2.64 -4.80 -9.01
C CYS A 128 -2.57 -5.45 -10.40
N VAL A 129 -1.41 -5.39 -11.04
CA VAL A 129 -1.21 -5.92 -12.40
C VAL A 129 -1.61 -7.40 -12.50
N ALA A 130 -1.29 -8.21 -11.49
CA ALA A 130 -1.65 -9.62 -11.47
C ALA A 130 -3.17 -9.85 -11.45
N MET A 131 -3.92 -9.07 -10.64
CA MET A 131 -5.39 -9.11 -10.63
C MET A 131 -5.98 -8.77 -12.01
N ARG A 132 -5.51 -7.67 -12.63
CA ARG A 132 -5.96 -7.22 -13.96
C ARG A 132 -5.71 -8.25 -15.06
N GLU A 133 -4.67 -9.07 -14.90
CA GLU A 133 -4.33 -10.16 -15.82
C GLU A 133 -4.95 -11.51 -15.43
N ASN A 134 -5.83 -11.55 -14.43
CA ASN A 134 -6.42 -12.77 -13.86
C ASN A 134 -5.37 -13.81 -13.45
N ARG A 135 -4.23 -13.34 -12.92
CA ARG A 135 -3.16 -14.17 -12.37
C ARG A 135 -3.25 -14.21 -10.86
N GLU A 136 -2.58 -15.21 -10.31
CA GLU A 136 -2.30 -15.33 -8.89
C GLU A 136 -1.46 -14.14 -8.39
N TRP A 137 -1.74 -13.71 -7.17
CA TRP A 137 -1.05 -12.59 -6.53
C TRP A 137 -0.87 -12.82 -5.03
N CYS A 138 0.12 -12.14 -4.44
CA CYS A 138 0.29 -12.06 -2.99
C CYS A 138 0.78 -10.67 -2.62
N PHE A 139 2.09 -10.51 -2.38
CA PHE A 139 2.69 -9.22 -2.01
C PHE A 139 2.49 -8.13 -3.08
N ASP A 140 2.19 -8.52 -4.32
CA ASP A 140 1.87 -7.62 -5.44
C ASP A 140 0.79 -6.60 -5.08
N VAL A 141 -0.21 -6.97 -4.26
CA VAL A 141 -1.30 -6.06 -3.88
C VAL A 141 -0.81 -4.90 -3.02
N ASP A 142 0.00 -5.19 -2.00
CA ASP A 142 0.53 -4.17 -1.08
C ASP A 142 1.59 -3.31 -1.77
N CYS A 143 2.44 -3.94 -2.59
CA CYS A 143 3.42 -3.24 -3.43
C CYS A 143 2.71 -2.28 -4.41
N TYR A 144 1.63 -2.72 -5.05
CA TYR A 144 0.86 -1.87 -5.94
C TYR A 144 0.21 -0.70 -5.18
N GLY A 145 -0.37 -0.95 -4.01
CA GLY A 145 -0.93 0.09 -3.15
C GLY A 145 0.10 1.13 -2.69
N LEU A 146 1.35 0.71 -2.44
CA LEU A 146 2.46 1.62 -2.18
C LEU A 146 2.78 2.47 -3.41
N CYS A 147 2.85 1.88 -4.61
CA CYS A 147 3.04 2.62 -5.86
C CYS A 147 1.91 3.64 -6.10
N VAL A 148 0.65 3.24 -5.86
CA VAL A 148 -0.51 4.15 -5.90
C VAL A 148 -0.30 5.32 -4.95
N THR A 149 0.16 5.05 -3.72
CA THR A 149 0.36 6.08 -2.71
C THR A 149 1.48 7.04 -3.08
N ALA A 150 2.63 6.53 -3.52
CA ALA A 150 3.75 7.34 -4.01
C ALA A 150 3.36 8.21 -5.21
N HIS A 151 2.61 7.65 -6.17
CA HIS A 151 2.08 8.41 -7.31
C HIS A 151 1.12 9.52 -6.85
N THR A 152 0.23 9.22 -5.91
CA THR A 152 -0.73 10.20 -5.38
C THR A 152 -0.03 11.37 -4.71
N LEU A 153 1.05 11.13 -3.96
CA LEU A 153 1.90 12.18 -3.40
C LEU A 153 2.58 13.04 -4.47
N LEU A 154 3.17 12.39 -5.47
CA LEU A 154 3.93 13.05 -6.55
C LEU A 154 3.06 13.87 -7.50
N PHE A 155 1.89 13.34 -7.87
CA PHE A 155 1.08 13.89 -8.95
C PHE A 155 -0.21 14.57 -8.47
N GLY A 156 -0.62 14.34 -7.23
CA GLY A 156 -1.88 14.86 -6.68
C GLY A 156 -3.12 14.11 -7.18
N GLU A 157 -2.95 12.96 -7.82
CA GLU A 157 -4.01 12.13 -8.39
C GLU A 157 -3.64 10.64 -8.31
N TYR A 158 -4.65 9.77 -8.30
CA TYR A 158 -4.45 8.32 -8.23
C TYR A 158 -3.67 7.80 -9.45
N MET A 159 -2.94 6.71 -9.22
CA MET A 159 -2.13 6.08 -10.26
C MET A 159 -3.01 5.39 -11.31
N HIS A 160 -2.75 5.69 -12.57
CA HIS A 160 -3.35 4.96 -13.68
C HIS A 160 -2.25 4.35 -14.55
N ILE A 161 -2.44 3.06 -14.88
CA ILE A 161 -1.55 2.31 -15.75
C ILE A 161 -2.28 1.90 -17.03
N GLU A 162 -1.52 1.81 -18.12
CA GLU A 162 -1.98 1.38 -19.43
C GLU A 162 -1.14 0.21 -19.90
N GLN A 163 -1.79 -0.78 -20.52
CA GLN A 163 -1.08 -1.88 -21.17
C GLN A 163 -0.40 -1.36 -22.44
N GLN A 164 0.90 -1.59 -22.60
CA GLN A 164 1.55 -1.21 -23.85
C GLN A 164 1.10 -2.16 -24.97
N HIS A 165 0.78 -1.61 -26.14
CA HIS A 165 0.42 -2.42 -27.30
C HIS A 165 1.56 -3.38 -27.67
N LYS A 166 1.16 -4.56 -28.17
CA LYS A 166 2.06 -5.59 -28.70
C LYS A 166 3.06 -4.94 -29.65
N GLY A 167 4.36 -5.20 -29.43
CA GLY A 167 5.36 -4.88 -30.44
C GLY A 167 5.08 -5.65 -31.73
N ASN A 168 5.63 -5.20 -32.86
CA ASN A 168 5.53 -5.92 -34.14
C ASN A 168 6.06 -7.38 -34.07
N ASP A 169 6.80 -7.72 -33.02
CA ASP A 169 7.34 -9.06 -32.71
C ASP A 169 6.38 -9.94 -31.89
N GLY A 170 5.13 -9.51 -31.68
CA GLY A 170 4.14 -10.27 -30.90
C GLY A 170 4.37 -10.31 -29.39
N SER A 171 5.50 -9.77 -28.90
CA SER A 171 5.77 -9.63 -27.46
C SER A 171 4.83 -8.59 -26.82
N MET A 172 4.17 -9.01 -25.74
CA MET A 172 3.41 -8.11 -24.88
C MET A 172 4.41 -7.16 -24.22
N ARG A 173 4.41 -5.89 -24.63
CA ARG A 173 5.12 -4.86 -23.87
C ARG A 173 4.28 -4.63 -22.62
N GLY A 174 4.91 -4.68 -21.44
CA GLY A 174 4.22 -4.68 -20.15
C GLY A 174 3.38 -3.43 -19.84
N TRP A 175 3.11 -3.21 -18.57
CA TRP A 175 2.35 -2.04 -18.11
C TRP A 175 3.23 -0.79 -18.04
N LYS A 176 2.65 0.38 -18.32
CA LYS A 176 3.29 1.68 -18.08
C LYS A 176 2.37 2.62 -17.33
N LEU A 177 2.96 3.59 -16.63
CA LEU A 177 2.22 4.73 -16.11
C LEU A 177 1.61 5.53 -17.27
N ARG A 178 0.34 5.92 -17.12
CA ARG A 178 -0.34 6.83 -18.04
C ARG A 178 0.31 8.21 -18.07
N LYS A 179 0.71 8.70 -16.89
CA LYS A 179 1.41 9.97 -16.72
C LYS A 179 2.90 9.71 -16.48
N PRO A 180 3.79 10.14 -17.39
CA PRO A 180 5.22 9.93 -17.21
C PRO A 180 5.77 10.77 -16.06
N LEU A 181 6.83 10.27 -15.42
CA LEU A 181 7.60 11.03 -14.42
C LEU A 181 8.17 12.31 -15.04
N LYS A 182 8.24 13.37 -14.23
CA LYS A 182 8.77 14.66 -14.70
C LYS A 182 10.29 14.57 -14.85
N ARG A 183 10.83 15.12 -15.95
CA ARG A 183 12.27 15.06 -16.29
C ARG A 183 13.22 15.58 -15.20
N TYR A 184 12.76 16.53 -14.39
CA TYR A 184 13.56 17.14 -13.31
C TYR A 184 13.46 16.39 -11.98
N TRP A 185 12.64 15.34 -11.88
CA TRP A 185 12.63 14.44 -10.74
C TRP A 185 13.78 13.45 -10.81
N GLN A 186 14.08 12.81 -9.69
CA GLN A 186 15.03 11.71 -9.55
C GLN A 186 14.52 10.45 -10.26
N THR A 187 14.37 10.54 -11.58
CA THR A 187 13.79 9.50 -12.42
C THR A 187 14.47 8.14 -12.19
N PRO A 188 15.82 8.02 -12.10
CA PRO A 188 16.46 6.73 -11.80
C PRO A 188 16.11 6.13 -10.43
N LEU A 189 15.70 6.93 -9.46
CA LEU A 189 15.23 6.45 -8.15
C LEU A 189 13.83 5.85 -8.24
N TRP A 190 12.98 6.43 -9.10
CA TRP A 190 11.57 6.09 -9.23
C TRP A 190 11.28 5.02 -10.30
N CYS A 191 12.26 4.69 -11.16
CA CYS A 191 12.11 3.77 -12.29
C CYS A 191 12.57 2.35 -11.99
#